data_AF-A0A3D4BJ38-F1
#
_entry.id   AF-A0A3D4BJ38-F1
#
_cell.length_a   1.000
_cell.length_b   1.000
_cell.length_c   1.000
_cell.angle_alpha   90.00
_cell.angle_beta   90.00
_cell.angle_gamma   90.00
#
_symmetry.space_group_name_H-M   'P 1'
#
loop_
_entity.id
_entity.type
_entity.pdbx_description
1 polymer ?
#
loop_
_entity_poly.entity_id
_entity_poly.type
_entity_poly.pdbx_seq_one_letter_code
_entity_poly.pdbx_strand_id
1 'polypeptide(L)'
;MNKYFKIIFSLAVIVTLFSCAKEDDNPVSKPRDYVEQYAKDIDSINKFIDTHSMAVDAEFNVTYTEIPANGPETSIREQTQYPLQFKTVTNVAHKVDYKIYYIVLNEGVGQRPTAVDSIHVSYRGVETVKGDQFDFAQNPVWFRTDDLVAGWSEILPYFKTGNYDPTDGPNPVNFSDYGAGIMFLPSGMGYFNLSQGTLTAYANLVFSFKLFELKYRDHDSDGVLSKDEVPLGSDFLYDPQDYNSDLNFPVGNGDEIPNYFDVDDDNDRVLTKNEIKYSYMDGVVKKTRQYPFNGAATDNPSTPWDETRGIPRAFTGPLMPVIIPPSTTPIMLPSPGPGDFTDPNRLRRHLDPNAKPPFYDQYQ
;
A
#
# COMPACT_ATOMS: atom_id res chain seq x y z
N MET A 1 -17.99 11.07 -79.49
CA MET A 1 -18.70 11.73 -78.37
C MET A 1 -18.27 10.99 -77.11
N ASN A 2 -17.77 11.61 -76.03
CA ASN A 2 -17.53 13.04 -75.76
C ASN A 2 -16.03 13.38 -75.69
N LYS A 3 -15.67 14.57 -75.20
CA LYS A 3 -14.32 15.16 -75.31
C LYS A 3 -13.89 15.85 -73.99
N TYR A 4 -12.58 15.86 -73.74
CA TYR A 4 -11.89 16.67 -72.70
C TYR A 4 -12.15 16.23 -71.23
N PHE A 5 -11.41 16.65 -70.19
CA PHE A 5 -10.53 17.82 -70.06
C PHE A 5 -9.48 17.71 -68.91
N LYS A 6 -8.17 17.59 -69.23
CA LYS A 6 -7.00 18.05 -68.40
C LYS A 6 -6.80 17.33 -67.03
N ILE A 7 -5.74 17.43 -66.19
CA ILE A 7 -4.35 18.01 -66.13
C ILE A 7 -3.64 17.29 -64.92
N ILE A 8 -2.32 17.16 -64.68
CA ILE A 8 -1.03 17.35 -65.41
C ILE A 8 0.09 16.55 -64.69
N PHE A 9 1.18 16.17 -65.40
CA PHE A 9 2.47 15.61 -64.90
C PHE A 9 2.40 14.26 -64.14
N SER A 10 3.34 13.31 -64.25
CA SER A 10 4.79 13.30 -64.55
C SER A 10 5.71 13.77 -63.43
N LEU A 11 6.26 12.83 -62.64
CA LEU A 11 7.71 12.55 -62.58
C LEU A 11 7.98 11.41 -61.58
N ALA A 12 8.66 10.35 -62.01
CA ALA A 12 9.18 9.33 -61.10
C ALA A 12 10.49 9.83 -60.47
N VAL A 13 10.43 10.28 -59.22
CA VAL A 13 11.62 10.65 -58.43
C VAL A 13 11.95 9.51 -57.47
N ILE A 14 13.05 8.80 -57.75
CA ILE A 14 13.63 7.85 -56.79
C ILE A 14 14.33 8.66 -55.71
N VAL A 15 13.62 8.94 -54.61
CA VAL A 15 14.22 9.56 -53.42
C VAL A 15 14.96 8.48 -52.63
N THR A 16 16.27 8.38 -52.83
CA THR A 16 17.14 7.60 -51.93
C THR A 16 17.20 8.30 -50.58
N LEU A 17 16.39 7.85 -49.62
CA LEU A 17 16.41 8.34 -48.24
C LEU A 17 17.67 7.85 -47.51
N PHE A 18 18.81 8.50 -47.80
CA PHE A 18 19.96 8.51 -46.90
C PHE A 18 19.62 9.34 -45.65
N SER A 19 18.82 8.74 -44.77
CA SER A 19 18.60 9.26 -43.43
C SER A 19 19.84 8.97 -42.58
N CYS A 20 20.87 9.81 -42.72
CA CYS A 20 21.84 9.97 -41.66
C CYS A 20 21.13 10.60 -40.46
N ALA A 21 20.53 9.76 -39.62
CA ALA A 21 20.36 10.12 -38.23
C ALA A 21 21.76 10.46 -37.70
N LYS A 22 21.91 11.67 -37.17
CA LYS A 22 22.95 11.87 -36.17
C LYS A 22 22.46 11.13 -34.95
N GLU A 23 23.22 10.15 -34.47
CA GLU A 23 23.01 9.66 -33.12
C GLU A 23 23.46 10.80 -32.20
N ASP A 24 22.50 11.42 -31.51
CA ASP A 24 22.79 12.44 -30.50
C ASP A 24 23.40 11.72 -29.29
N ASP A 25 24.72 11.55 -29.36
CA ASP A 25 25.63 10.85 -28.44
C ASP A 25 25.65 11.53 -27.06
N ASN A 26 24.50 11.52 -26.39
CA ASN A 26 24.36 11.69 -24.95
C ASN A 26 24.54 10.30 -24.33
N PRO A 27 25.72 9.96 -23.78
CA PRO A 27 25.92 8.68 -23.12
C PRO A 27 25.13 8.68 -21.80
N VAL A 28 23.85 8.30 -21.89
CA VAL A 28 23.05 7.91 -20.74
C VAL A 28 23.74 6.69 -20.14
N SER A 29 24.53 6.93 -19.09
CA SER A 29 25.29 5.88 -18.43
C SER A 29 24.30 4.84 -17.90
N LYS A 30 24.46 3.59 -18.36
CA LYS A 30 23.59 2.49 -17.94
C LYS A 30 23.53 2.48 -16.40
N PRO A 31 22.32 2.35 -15.80
CA PRO A 31 22.21 2.14 -14.37
C PRO A 31 23.16 1.05 -13.87
N ARG A 32 23.78 1.30 -12.71
CA ARG A 32 24.66 0.32 -12.04
C ARG A 32 23.87 -0.96 -11.75
N ASP A 33 24.59 -2.07 -11.62
CA ASP A 33 23.97 -3.29 -11.14
C ASP A 33 23.48 -3.12 -9.69
N TYR A 34 22.26 -3.60 -9.39
CA TYR A 34 21.63 -3.41 -8.09
C TYR A 34 22.36 -4.15 -6.96
N VAL A 35 22.94 -5.33 -7.24
CA VAL A 35 23.72 -6.12 -6.27
C VAL A 35 25.05 -5.43 -6.00
N GLU A 36 25.77 -5.03 -7.07
CA GLU A 36 27.04 -4.31 -6.93
C GLU A 36 26.89 -2.95 -6.26
N GLN A 37 25.76 -2.26 -6.45
CA GLN A 37 25.51 -0.97 -5.82
C GLN A 37 25.08 -1.14 -4.36
N TYR A 38 24.18 -2.10 -4.07
CA TYR A 38 23.75 -2.36 -2.70
C TYR A 38 24.92 -2.70 -1.76
N ALA A 39 25.92 -3.45 -2.23
CA ALA A 39 27.14 -3.71 -1.46
C ALA A 39 27.84 -2.40 -1.02
N LYS A 40 27.92 -1.39 -1.89
CA LYS A 40 28.52 -0.08 -1.61
C LYS A 40 27.61 0.77 -0.70
N ASP A 41 26.30 0.63 -0.86
CA ASP A 41 25.28 1.33 -0.09
C ASP A 41 25.27 0.87 1.37
N ILE A 42 25.24 -0.44 1.61
CA ILE A 42 25.20 -0.99 2.97
C ILE A 42 26.51 -0.75 3.73
N ASP A 43 27.66 -0.76 3.05
CA ASP A 43 28.94 -0.33 3.62
C ASP A 43 28.92 1.16 4.02
N SER A 44 28.37 2.02 3.16
CA SER A 44 28.25 3.47 3.42
C SER A 44 27.29 3.76 4.58
N ILE A 45 26.17 3.04 4.66
CA ILE A 45 25.17 3.16 5.75
C ILE A 45 25.74 2.64 7.07
N ASN A 46 26.41 1.47 7.06
CA ASN A 46 27.09 0.97 8.25
C ASN A 46 28.13 1.98 8.74
N LYS A 47 29.00 2.50 7.85
CA LYS A 47 29.97 3.54 8.22
C LYS A 47 29.30 4.76 8.85
N PHE A 48 28.21 5.28 8.28
CA PHE A 48 27.49 6.41 8.87
C PHE A 48 27.00 6.10 10.30
N ILE A 49 26.37 4.93 10.48
CA ILE A 49 25.87 4.42 11.77
C ILE A 49 27.00 4.19 12.79
N ASP A 50 28.21 3.86 12.34
CA ASP A 50 29.38 3.58 13.18
C ASP A 50 30.14 4.85 13.58
N THR A 51 30.23 5.85 12.68
CA THR A 51 31.04 7.07 12.91
C THR A 51 30.23 8.29 13.32
N HIS A 52 28.91 8.20 13.51
CA HIS A 52 28.08 9.29 13.97
C HIS A 52 27.38 8.96 15.28
N SER A 53 27.18 9.97 16.11
CA SER A 53 26.25 9.98 17.23
C SER A 53 24.93 10.64 16.81
N MET A 54 23.87 10.44 17.59
CA MET A 54 22.57 11.08 17.40
C MET A 54 22.08 11.75 18.68
N ALA A 55 21.50 12.93 18.54
CA ALA A 55 20.75 13.63 19.59
C ALA A 55 19.29 13.78 19.15
N VAL A 56 18.36 13.59 20.10
CA VAL A 56 16.91 13.64 19.89
C VAL A 56 16.33 14.62 20.91
N ASP A 57 15.52 15.57 20.46
CA ASP A 57 14.82 16.52 21.34
C ASP A 57 13.42 16.03 21.78
N ALA A 58 12.73 16.84 22.58
CA ALA A 58 11.42 16.48 23.13
C ALA A 58 10.32 16.34 22.06
N GLU A 59 10.51 16.96 20.91
CA GLU A 59 9.64 16.91 19.74
C GLU A 59 10.07 15.85 18.72
N PHE A 60 11.04 14.99 19.06
CA PHE A 60 11.63 13.94 18.21
C PHE A 60 12.33 14.45 16.93
N ASN A 61 12.83 15.69 16.91
CA ASN A 61 13.77 16.11 15.86
C ASN A 61 15.14 15.48 16.12
N VAL A 62 15.85 15.08 15.06
CA VAL A 62 17.12 14.34 15.17
C VAL A 62 18.27 15.13 14.54
N THR A 63 19.34 15.29 15.31
CA THR A 63 20.62 15.83 14.87
C THR A 63 21.67 14.72 14.88
N TYR A 64 22.46 14.63 13.81
CA TYR A 64 23.58 13.69 13.68
C TYR A 64 24.91 14.44 13.73
N THR A 65 25.90 13.88 14.40
CA THR A 65 27.22 14.50 14.58
C THR A 65 28.30 13.46 14.31
N GLU A 66 29.25 13.75 13.42
CA GLU A 66 30.43 12.89 13.21
C GLU A 66 31.27 12.86 14.49
N ILE A 67 31.59 11.65 14.98
CA ILE A 67 32.33 11.45 16.22
C ILE A 67 33.82 11.71 15.94
N PRO A 68 34.48 12.65 16.65
CA PRO A 68 35.91 12.90 16.48
C PRO A 68 36.75 11.65 16.77
N ALA A 69 37.98 11.61 16.24
CA ALA A 69 38.90 10.52 16.57
C ALA A 69 39.19 10.49 18.09
N ASN A 70 38.71 9.46 18.79
CA ASN A 70 38.68 9.32 20.26
C ASN A 70 37.71 10.29 20.97
N GLY A 71 36.61 10.70 20.32
CA GLY A 71 35.50 11.40 20.97
C GLY A 71 34.82 10.54 22.04
N PRO A 72 34.25 11.14 23.11
CA PRO A 72 33.54 10.42 24.16
C PRO A 72 32.10 10.00 23.77
N GLU A 73 31.60 10.42 22.61
CA GLU A 73 30.23 10.16 22.16
C GLU A 73 30.03 8.71 21.71
N THR A 74 28.88 8.12 22.07
CA THR A 74 28.49 6.79 21.62
C THR A 74 27.92 6.82 20.19
N SER A 75 28.27 5.82 19.37
CA SER A 75 27.75 5.65 18.01
C SER A 75 26.24 5.35 17.96
N ILE A 76 25.58 5.62 16.82
CA ILE A 76 24.18 5.24 16.56
C ILE A 76 23.97 3.73 16.75
N ARG A 77 25.00 2.90 16.50
CA ARG A 77 24.93 1.44 16.72
C ARG A 77 24.96 1.05 18.20
N GLU A 78 25.78 1.72 19.01
CA GLU A 78 26.09 1.29 20.39
C GLU A 78 25.24 1.97 21.45
N GLN A 79 24.54 3.07 21.12
CA GLN A 79 23.59 3.70 22.05
C GLN A 79 22.41 2.77 22.36
N THR A 80 21.96 2.82 23.62
CA THR A 80 20.95 1.89 24.15
C THR A 80 19.59 2.53 24.41
N GLN A 81 19.45 3.84 24.21
CA GLN A 81 18.20 4.58 24.45
C GLN A 81 17.16 4.29 23.36
N TYR A 82 17.60 4.19 22.10
CA TYR A 82 16.75 3.89 20.96
C TYR A 82 17.41 2.79 20.10
N PRO A 83 17.34 1.51 20.51
CA PRO A 83 18.12 0.44 19.89
C PRO A 83 17.91 0.30 18.39
N LEU A 84 19.02 0.14 17.65
CA LEU A 84 19.04 -0.04 16.20
C LEU A 84 18.41 -1.38 15.79
N GLN A 85 17.36 -1.32 14.98
CA GLN A 85 16.63 -2.48 14.43
C GLN A 85 16.85 -2.58 12.91
N PHE A 86 16.39 -3.68 12.30
CA PHE A 86 16.42 -3.82 10.84
C PHE A 86 15.29 -4.72 10.31
N LYS A 87 14.84 -4.43 9.09
CA LYS A 87 14.05 -5.32 8.23
C LYS A 87 14.93 -5.81 7.09
N THR A 88 14.69 -7.03 6.59
CA THR A 88 15.20 -7.46 5.28
C THR A 88 14.05 -7.42 4.28
N VAL A 89 14.28 -6.76 3.14
CA VAL A 89 13.30 -6.60 2.07
C VAL A 89 13.83 -7.27 0.81
N THR A 90 13.14 -8.32 0.34
CA THR A 90 13.55 -9.11 -0.83
C THR A 90 12.96 -8.52 -2.10
N ASN A 91 13.77 -7.79 -2.88
CA ASN A 91 13.36 -7.33 -4.21
C ASN A 91 13.66 -8.43 -5.25
N VAL A 92 12.63 -9.19 -5.64
CA VAL A 92 12.76 -10.33 -6.57
C VAL A 92 13.21 -9.89 -7.97
N ALA A 93 12.72 -8.75 -8.45
CA ALA A 93 13.03 -8.22 -9.78
C ALA A 93 14.53 -7.84 -9.91
N HIS A 94 15.08 -7.18 -8.89
CA HIS A 94 16.48 -6.76 -8.82
C HIS A 94 17.42 -7.82 -8.24
N LYS A 95 16.86 -8.87 -7.61
CA LYS A 95 17.57 -9.99 -6.96
C LYS A 95 18.45 -9.53 -5.79
N VAL A 96 17.92 -8.63 -4.95
CA VAL A 96 18.61 -8.06 -3.80
C VAL A 96 17.76 -8.14 -2.55
N ASP A 97 18.36 -8.66 -1.47
CA ASP A 97 17.83 -8.62 -0.11
C ASP A 97 18.34 -7.36 0.62
N TYR A 98 17.57 -6.28 0.56
CA TYR A 98 17.90 -4.99 1.17
C TYR A 98 17.71 -5.04 2.68
N LYS A 99 18.81 -4.89 3.44
CA LYS A 99 18.77 -4.68 4.88
C LYS A 99 18.52 -3.20 5.16
N ILE A 100 17.28 -2.85 5.50
CA ILE A 100 16.91 -1.50 5.91
C ILE A 100 17.07 -1.42 7.43
N TYR A 101 17.95 -0.53 7.90
CA TYR A 101 18.02 -0.23 9.33
C TYR A 101 16.96 0.82 9.71
N TYR A 102 16.38 0.68 10.89
CA TYR A 102 15.46 1.67 11.45
C TYR A 102 15.61 1.79 12.97
N ILE A 103 15.11 2.89 13.52
CA ILE A 103 15.09 3.19 14.95
C ILE A 103 13.69 3.69 15.32
N VAL A 104 13.12 3.15 16.38
CA VAL A 104 11.85 3.62 16.97
C VAL A 104 12.18 4.63 18.07
N LEU A 105 11.81 5.90 17.87
CA LEU A 105 11.93 6.97 18.87
C LEU A 105 10.68 7.03 19.76
N ASN A 106 9.52 6.85 19.13
CA ASN A 106 8.25 6.52 19.77
C ASN A 106 7.48 5.56 18.86
N GLU A 107 6.81 4.55 19.41
CA GLU A 107 5.98 3.64 18.60
C GLU A 107 4.68 4.34 18.14
N GLY A 108 4.12 5.20 18.99
CA GLY A 108 2.79 5.77 18.85
C GLY A 108 1.70 4.92 19.52
N VAL A 109 0.50 5.48 19.70
CA VAL A 109 -0.61 4.82 20.44
C VAL A 109 -1.84 4.49 19.61
N GLY A 110 -1.98 5.09 18.42
CA GLY A 110 -3.14 4.94 17.55
C GLY A 110 -3.07 3.75 16.60
N GLN A 111 -3.50 3.98 15.36
CA GLN A 111 -3.64 2.97 14.30
C GLN A 111 -2.31 2.75 13.57
N ARG A 112 -2.10 1.54 13.01
CA ARG A 112 -0.94 1.25 12.14
C ARG A 112 -1.32 1.43 10.66
N PRO A 113 -0.47 2.06 9.84
CA PRO A 113 -0.64 2.01 8.39
C PRO A 113 -0.17 0.67 7.84
N THR A 114 -0.74 0.26 6.72
CA THR A 114 -0.16 -0.74 5.82
C THR A 114 0.78 -0.09 4.82
N ALA A 115 1.38 -0.90 3.94
CA ALA A 115 2.26 -0.45 2.87
C ALA A 115 1.60 0.45 1.82
N VAL A 116 0.27 0.47 1.71
CA VAL A 116 -0.48 1.13 0.62
C VAL A 116 -1.36 2.31 1.05
N ASP A 117 -1.38 2.66 2.34
CA ASP A 117 -2.30 3.67 2.89
C ASP A 117 -1.89 5.13 2.63
N SER A 118 -2.82 6.06 2.89
CA SER A 118 -2.49 7.49 3.01
C SER A 118 -2.03 7.81 4.43
N ILE A 119 -0.98 8.63 4.54
CA ILE A 119 -0.28 8.96 5.78
C ILE A 119 -0.19 10.48 5.96
N HIS A 120 -0.19 10.94 7.22
CA HIS A 120 0.03 12.35 7.57
C HIS A 120 1.33 12.46 8.35
N VAL A 121 2.37 13.02 7.72
CA VAL A 121 3.74 13.00 8.26
C VAL A 121 4.44 14.35 8.25
N SER A 122 5.26 14.59 9.26
CA SER A 122 6.38 15.56 9.21
C SER A 122 7.66 14.76 9.09
N TYR A 123 8.63 15.24 8.31
CA TYR A 123 9.88 14.53 8.09
C TYR A 123 11.05 15.44 7.71
N ARG A 124 12.26 14.87 7.78
CA ARG A 124 13.52 15.45 7.30
C ARG A 124 14.35 14.37 6.62
N GLY A 125 14.73 14.61 5.36
CA GLY A 125 15.60 13.75 4.56
C GLY A 125 17.04 14.29 4.48
N VAL A 126 18.02 13.42 4.74
CA VAL A 126 19.47 13.72 4.72
C VAL A 126 20.22 12.69 3.87
N GLU A 127 21.24 13.11 3.12
CA GLU A 127 22.15 12.19 2.41
C GLU A 127 23.31 11.75 3.33
N THR A 128 23.45 10.45 3.58
CA THR A 128 24.45 9.90 4.55
C THR A 128 25.89 10.31 4.25
N VAL A 129 26.23 10.50 2.97
CA VAL A 129 27.60 10.77 2.52
C VAL A 129 27.98 12.26 2.66
N LYS A 130 26.99 13.18 2.63
CA LYS A 130 27.22 14.62 2.71
C LYS A 130 26.83 15.22 4.07
N GLY A 131 25.85 14.65 4.77
CA GLY A 131 25.17 15.28 5.90
C GLY A 131 24.16 16.38 5.50
N ASP A 132 24.13 16.74 4.21
CA ASP A 132 23.20 17.73 3.66
C ASP A 132 21.75 17.26 3.74
N GLN A 133 20.87 18.18 4.16
CA GLN A 133 19.43 18.01 4.05
C GLN A 133 19.00 18.25 2.59
N PHE A 134 18.25 17.31 2.01
CA PHE A 134 17.76 17.43 0.63
C PHE A 134 16.27 17.77 0.55
N ASP A 135 15.47 17.31 1.51
CA ASP A 135 14.02 17.57 1.59
C ASP A 135 13.54 17.57 3.04
N PHE A 136 12.43 18.25 3.33
CA PHE A 136 11.78 18.26 4.64
C PHE A 136 10.35 18.80 4.57
N ALA A 137 9.50 18.30 5.47
CA ALA A 137 8.18 18.87 5.77
C ALA A 137 8.09 19.12 7.28
N GLN A 138 8.29 20.38 7.71
CA GLN A 138 8.15 20.77 9.12
C GLN A 138 6.69 20.76 9.57
N ASN A 139 5.80 21.34 8.76
CA ASN A 139 4.36 21.17 8.93
C ASN A 139 3.97 19.77 8.41
N PRO A 140 3.03 19.07 9.05
CA PRO A 140 2.53 17.78 8.56
C PRO A 140 1.95 17.90 7.13
N VAL A 141 2.22 16.89 6.29
CA VAL A 141 1.73 16.81 4.90
C VAL A 141 1.15 15.42 4.65
N TRP A 142 0.05 15.36 3.90
CA TRP A 142 -0.55 14.11 3.48
C TRP A 142 0.15 13.56 2.24
N PHE A 143 0.61 12.31 2.33
CA PHE A 143 1.11 11.52 1.21
C PHE A 143 0.30 10.25 1.06
N ARG A 144 0.33 9.67 -0.14
CA ARG A 144 -0.01 8.27 -0.37
C ARG A 144 1.32 7.51 -0.42
N THR A 145 1.39 6.32 0.17
CA THR A 145 2.67 5.58 0.31
C THR A 145 3.24 5.10 -1.04
N ASP A 146 2.39 4.86 -2.01
CA ASP A 146 2.67 4.61 -3.44
C ASP A 146 3.25 5.83 -4.19
N ASP A 147 3.13 7.06 -3.67
CA ASP A 147 3.81 8.25 -4.21
C ASP A 147 5.25 8.42 -3.65
N LEU A 148 5.69 7.57 -2.71
CA LEU A 148 6.97 7.70 -1.99
C LEU A 148 8.00 6.65 -2.42
N VAL A 149 9.26 6.82 -1.99
CA VAL A 149 10.29 5.80 -2.17
C VAL A 149 9.99 4.57 -1.30
N ALA A 150 10.20 3.37 -1.84
CA ALA A 150 9.74 2.10 -1.25
C ALA A 150 10.16 1.85 0.21
N GLY A 151 11.25 2.46 0.70
CA GLY A 151 11.57 2.40 2.13
C GLY A 151 10.48 2.93 3.08
N TRP A 152 9.56 3.79 2.63
CA TRP A 152 8.46 4.30 3.44
C TRP A 152 7.38 3.26 3.73
N SER A 153 6.87 2.57 2.69
CA SER A 153 5.86 1.50 2.83
C SER A 153 6.39 0.33 3.65
N GLU A 154 7.68 0.03 3.52
CA GLU A 154 8.37 -1.06 4.24
C GLU A 154 8.49 -0.85 5.75
N ILE A 155 8.62 0.41 6.20
CA ILE A 155 9.00 0.76 7.58
C ILE A 155 7.86 1.39 8.39
N LEU A 156 6.95 2.14 7.77
CA LEU A 156 5.84 2.77 8.52
C LEU A 156 4.90 1.79 9.27
N PRO A 157 4.63 0.55 8.80
CA PRO A 157 3.81 -0.41 9.56
C PRO A 157 4.33 -0.76 10.96
N TYR A 158 5.63 -0.57 11.23
CA TYR A 158 6.20 -0.74 12.58
C TYR A 158 5.78 0.37 13.56
N PHE A 159 5.21 1.47 13.07
CA PHE A 159 4.78 2.64 13.83
C PHE A 159 3.25 2.76 13.89
N LYS A 160 2.76 3.70 14.68
CA LYS A 160 1.35 4.04 14.85
C LYS A 160 1.12 5.56 14.75
N THR A 161 -0.11 5.95 14.44
CA THR A 161 -0.58 7.33 14.54
C THR A 161 -0.58 7.84 15.98
N GLY A 162 -0.72 9.15 16.15
CA GLY A 162 -0.99 9.77 17.46
C GLY A 162 -2.46 9.91 17.78
N ASN A 163 -2.73 10.67 18.84
CA ASN A 163 -4.03 11.26 19.13
C ASN A 163 -4.11 12.66 18.49
N TYR A 164 -5.24 12.99 17.88
CA TYR A 164 -5.54 14.34 17.40
C TYR A 164 -6.47 15.07 18.38
N ASP A 165 -6.10 16.27 18.81
CA ASP A 165 -6.98 17.14 19.60
C ASP A 165 -7.59 18.25 18.73
N PRO A 166 -8.91 18.20 18.42
CA PRO A 166 -9.58 19.21 17.62
C PRO A 166 -9.95 20.49 18.39
N THR A 167 -9.68 20.58 19.70
CA THR A 167 -10.22 21.66 20.54
C THR A 167 -9.47 23.00 20.42
N ASP A 168 -8.18 22.98 20.08
CA ASP A 168 -7.36 24.20 19.91
C ASP A 168 -7.51 24.86 18.52
N GLY A 169 -8.37 24.32 17.65
CA GLY A 169 -8.72 24.92 16.36
C GLY A 169 -7.75 24.62 15.21
N PRO A 170 -7.81 25.37 14.10
CA PRO A 170 -7.13 24.99 12.85
C PRO A 170 -5.64 25.32 12.78
N ASN A 171 -5.01 25.79 13.87
CA ASN A 171 -3.57 25.95 14.02
C ASN A 171 -3.20 26.34 15.47
N PRO A 172 -2.29 25.63 16.16
CA PRO A 172 -1.58 24.42 15.72
C PRO A 172 -2.51 23.21 15.58
N VAL A 173 -2.13 22.25 14.76
CA VAL A 173 -2.79 20.93 14.75
C VAL A 173 -2.18 20.12 15.88
N ASN A 174 -2.82 20.11 17.05
CA ASN A 174 -2.27 19.46 18.24
C ASN A 174 -2.34 17.93 18.10
N PHE A 175 -1.17 17.30 18.08
CA PHE A 175 -1.02 15.85 18.13
C PHE A 175 -0.20 15.44 19.37
N SER A 176 -0.66 14.44 20.10
CA SER A 176 0.09 13.77 21.16
C SER A 176 0.38 12.31 20.80
N ASP A 177 1.37 11.72 21.46
CA ASP A 177 1.60 10.27 21.46
C ASP A 177 1.74 9.63 20.05
N TYR A 178 2.24 10.40 19.09
CA TYR A 178 2.44 10.01 17.70
C TYR A 178 3.72 9.19 17.50
N GLY A 179 3.70 8.25 16.55
CA GLY A 179 4.88 7.48 16.19
C GLY A 179 5.98 8.38 15.63
N ALA A 180 7.22 8.13 16.01
CA ALA A 180 8.38 8.90 15.54
C ALA A 180 9.57 7.95 15.35
N GLY A 181 10.28 8.09 14.22
CA GLY A 181 11.27 7.11 13.81
C GLY A 181 12.37 7.65 12.92
N ILE A 182 13.40 6.83 12.73
CA ILE A 182 14.50 7.03 11.79
C ILE A 182 14.58 5.80 10.90
N MET A 183 14.83 5.97 9.60
CA MET A 183 15.19 4.87 8.69
C MET A 183 16.38 5.22 7.80
N PHE A 184 17.20 4.22 7.53
CA PHE A 184 18.41 4.32 6.71
C PHE A 184 18.23 3.48 5.45
N LEU A 185 18.02 4.15 4.31
CA LEU A 185 17.65 3.51 3.05
C LEU A 185 18.86 3.37 2.11
N PRO A 186 19.20 2.15 1.67
CA PRO A 186 20.04 1.93 0.50
C PRO A 186 19.46 2.64 -0.72
N SER A 187 20.31 3.06 -1.67
CA SER A 187 19.85 3.82 -2.84
C SER A 187 18.79 3.06 -3.66
N GLY A 188 18.85 1.72 -3.70
CA GLY A 188 17.85 0.85 -4.33
C GLY A 188 16.46 0.83 -3.67
N MET A 189 16.34 1.29 -2.42
CA MET A 189 15.05 1.53 -1.73
C MET A 189 14.71 3.04 -1.65
N GLY A 190 15.55 3.88 -2.29
CA GLY A 190 15.39 5.32 -2.46
C GLY A 190 15.21 5.67 -3.95
N TYR A 191 15.93 6.68 -4.42
CA TYR A 191 15.85 7.16 -5.82
C TYR A 191 16.81 6.46 -6.81
N PHE A 192 17.57 5.47 -6.35
CA PHE A 192 18.59 4.72 -7.09
C PHE A 192 19.44 5.60 -8.01
N ASN A 193 19.34 5.46 -9.34
CA ASN A 193 20.17 6.18 -10.31
C ASN A 193 19.69 7.62 -10.62
N LEU A 194 18.62 8.10 -9.99
CA LEU A 194 18.07 9.44 -10.21
C LEU A 194 18.73 10.46 -9.28
N SER A 195 19.30 11.53 -9.83
CA SER A 195 19.64 12.74 -9.08
C SER A 195 18.40 13.63 -8.94
N GLN A 196 18.13 14.17 -7.74
CA GLN A 196 16.98 15.05 -7.48
C GLN A 196 17.40 16.24 -6.61
N GLY A 197 17.29 17.46 -7.12
CA GLY A 197 17.69 18.67 -6.39
C GLY A 197 19.18 18.64 -6.00
N THR A 198 19.47 18.49 -4.72
CA THR A 198 20.83 18.33 -4.17
C THR A 198 21.30 16.88 -4.06
N LEU A 199 20.39 15.90 -4.17
CA LEU A 199 20.75 14.48 -4.18
C LEU A 199 21.51 14.12 -5.45
N THR A 200 22.64 13.44 -5.25
CA THR A 200 23.38 12.78 -6.32
C THR A 200 22.84 11.38 -6.57
N ALA A 201 22.85 10.93 -7.83
CA ALA A 201 22.54 9.54 -8.17
C ALA A 201 23.33 8.56 -7.30
N TYR A 202 22.64 7.51 -6.84
CA TYR A 202 23.09 6.51 -5.86
C TYR A 202 23.36 7.07 -4.45
N ALA A 203 22.68 8.16 -4.07
CA ALA A 203 22.62 8.64 -2.70
C ALA A 203 21.94 7.62 -1.77
N ASN A 204 22.50 7.47 -0.57
CA ASN A 204 21.93 6.70 0.52
C ASN A 204 21.28 7.66 1.51
N LEU A 205 20.07 7.36 1.94
CA LEU A 205 19.17 8.34 2.57
C LEU A 205 18.95 8.02 4.05
N VAL A 206 18.92 9.05 4.90
CA VAL A 206 18.38 8.98 6.25
C VAL A 206 17.11 9.82 6.29
N PHE A 207 16.00 9.20 6.65
CA PHE A 207 14.76 9.91 6.95
C PHE A 207 14.49 9.86 8.45
N SER A 208 14.29 11.01 9.08
CA SER A 208 13.65 11.13 10.39
C SER A 208 12.22 11.60 10.18
N PHE A 209 11.24 10.95 10.81
CA PHE A 209 9.82 11.21 10.55
C PHE A 209 8.95 11.12 11.81
N LYS A 210 7.75 11.70 11.70
CA LYS A 210 6.68 11.72 12.72
C LYS A 210 5.37 11.38 12.02
N LEU A 211 4.65 10.36 12.50
CA LEU A 211 3.42 9.81 11.92
C LEU A 211 2.22 10.22 12.77
N PHE A 212 1.47 11.22 12.31
CA PHE A 212 0.38 11.83 13.09
C PHE A 212 -0.96 11.13 12.87
N GLU A 213 -1.32 10.89 11.62
CA GLU A 213 -2.59 10.28 11.21
C GLU A 213 -2.38 9.35 10.00
N LEU A 214 -3.40 8.55 9.71
CA LEU A 214 -3.51 7.78 8.47
C LEU A 214 -4.95 7.84 7.94
N LYS A 215 -5.13 7.41 6.69
CA LYS A 215 -6.44 7.03 6.14
C LYS A 215 -6.25 5.71 5.41
N TYR A 216 -6.96 4.69 5.86
CA TYR A 216 -7.06 3.43 5.15
C TYR A 216 -7.66 3.65 3.76
N ARG A 217 -7.08 3.00 2.75
CA ARG A 217 -7.53 3.10 1.36
C ARG A 217 -8.38 1.91 0.92
N ASP A 218 -9.03 2.16 -0.21
CA ASP A 218 -9.88 1.35 -1.06
C ASP A 218 -9.47 1.89 -2.45
N HIS A 219 -8.73 1.12 -3.26
CA HIS A 219 -8.09 1.65 -4.48
C HIS A 219 -8.92 1.42 -5.74
N ASP A 220 -9.62 0.29 -5.85
CA ASP A 220 -10.50 -0.06 -6.97
C ASP A 220 -11.90 0.59 -6.84
N SER A 221 -12.27 1.00 -5.61
CA SER A 221 -13.60 1.51 -5.23
C SER A 221 -14.71 0.46 -5.21
N ASP A 222 -14.48 -0.69 -4.56
CA ASP A 222 -15.51 -1.70 -4.31
C ASP A 222 -16.28 -1.50 -2.97
N GLY A 223 -15.57 -1.12 -1.90
CA GLY A 223 -16.08 -0.98 -0.53
C GLY A 223 -15.49 -1.92 0.53
N VAL A 224 -14.51 -2.74 0.20
CA VAL A 224 -13.51 -3.32 1.11
C VAL A 224 -12.38 -2.28 1.30
N LEU A 225 -11.48 -2.48 2.26
CA LEU A 225 -10.30 -1.64 2.44
C LEU A 225 -9.07 -2.48 2.13
N SER A 226 -8.07 -1.89 1.48
CA SER A 226 -6.83 -2.56 1.04
C SER A 226 -6.04 -3.21 2.18
N LYS A 227 -6.22 -2.75 3.42
CA LYS A 227 -5.66 -3.37 4.62
C LYS A 227 -6.38 -4.64 5.12
N ASP A 228 -7.56 -4.92 4.58
CA ASP A 228 -8.40 -6.09 4.86
C ASP A 228 -8.36 -7.12 3.70
N GLU A 229 -7.87 -6.71 2.53
CA GLU A 229 -7.67 -7.48 1.30
C GLU A 229 -6.33 -8.26 1.37
N VAL A 230 -6.23 -9.14 2.36
CA VAL A 230 -5.02 -9.89 2.72
C VAL A 230 -5.35 -11.34 3.09
N PRO A 231 -4.39 -12.29 3.07
CA PRO A 231 -4.64 -13.66 3.49
C PRO A 231 -5.24 -13.76 4.90
N LEU A 232 -6.16 -14.69 5.06
CA LEU A 232 -6.83 -14.91 6.34
C LEU A 232 -5.82 -15.27 7.44
N GLY A 233 -5.71 -14.41 8.45
CA GLY A 233 -4.80 -14.60 9.59
C GLY A 233 -3.42 -13.97 9.40
N SER A 234 -3.19 -13.21 8.33
CA SER A 234 -2.05 -12.29 8.22
C SER A 234 -1.97 -11.32 9.40
N ASP A 235 -0.75 -10.92 9.75
CA ASP A 235 -0.52 -9.82 10.70
C ASP A 235 -0.48 -8.45 9.98
N PHE A 236 -0.24 -7.40 10.75
CA PHE A 236 -0.24 -6.01 10.27
C PHE A 236 1.00 -5.63 9.44
N LEU A 237 1.96 -6.54 9.25
CA LEU A 237 3.17 -6.33 8.45
C LEU A 237 3.08 -6.98 7.05
N TYR A 238 2.02 -7.74 6.78
CA TYR A 238 1.73 -8.28 5.46
C TYR A 238 1.36 -7.14 4.49
N ASP A 239 1.94 -7.15 3.29
CA ASP A 239 1.69 -6.12 2.27
C ASP A 239 0.51 -6.54 1.36
N PRO A 240 -0.56 -5.72 1.24
CA PRO A 240 -1.65 -6.01 0.31
C PRO A 240 -1.23 -6.20 -1.16
N GLN A 241 -0.07 -5.65 -1.55
CA GLN A 241 0.50 -5.85 -2.89
C GLN A 241 0.94 -7.30 -3.15
N ASP A 242 1.21 -8.09 -2.10
CA ASP A 242 1.60 -9.50 -2.21
C ASP A 242 0.41 -10.47 -2.31
N TYR A 243 -0.84 -10.00 -2.20
CA TYR A 243 -2.03 -10.86 -2.21
C TYR A 243 -2.81 -10.82 -3.53
N ASN A 244 -3.02 -12.00 -4.10
CA ASN A 244 -4.06 -12.28 -5.07
C ASN A 244 -4.76 -13.61 -4.68
N SER A 245 -6.10 -13.66 -4.64
CA SER A 245 -6.89 -14.88 -4.38
C SER A 245 -6.94 -15.84 -5.58
N ASP A 246 -7.08 -15.30 -6.80
CA ASP A 246 -7.25 -16.05 -8.05
C ASP A 246 -6.02 -16.88 -8.48
N LEU A 247 -4.80 -16.49 -8.08
CA LEU A 247 -3.54 -17.16 -8.40
C LEU A 247 -3.45 -18.61 -7.88
N ASN A 248 -4.29 -18.96 -6.90
CA ASN A 248 -4.41 -20.32 -6.39
C ASN A 248 -5.29 -21.24 -7.27
N PHE A 249 -5.95 -20.69 -8.30
CA PHE A 249 -6.80 -21.41 -9.25
C PHE A 249 -6.04 -21.76 -10.55
N PRO A 250 -6.46 -22.82 -11.27
CA PRO A 250 -5.59 -23.46 -12.27
C PRO A 250 -5.44 -22.68 -13.59
N VAL A 251 -4.45 -21.78 -13.63
CA VAL A 251 -3.72 -21.24 -14.80
C VAL A 251 -4.56 -20.99 -16.06
N GLY A 252 -4.97 -19.74 -16.25
CA GLY A 252 -5.58 -19.23 -17.48
C GLY A 252 -6.87 -18.43 -17.29
N ASN A 253 -7.35 -18.31 -16.04
CA ASN A 253 -8.37 -17.35 -15.63
C ASN A 253 -7.75 -16.13 -14.93
N GLY A 254 -6.83 -16.36 -13.97
CA GLY A 254 -6.26 -15.31 -13.14
C GLY A 254 -5.49 -14.25 -13.92
N ASP A 255 -5.60 -12.99 -13.51
CA ASP A 255 -5.16 -11.83 -14.31
C ASP A 255 -3.88 -11.12 -13.82
N GLU A 256 -3.28 -11.64 -12.74
CA GLU A 256 -2.06 -11.15 -12.08
C GLU A 256 -2.19 -9.77 -11.38
N ILE A 257 -3.41 -9.21 -11.24
CA ILE A 257 -3.64 -8.00 -10.43
C ILE A 257 -3.79 -8.37 -8.94
N PRO A 258 -3.08 -7.74 -7.99
CA PRO A 258 -3.32 -7.94 -6.56
C PRO A 258 -4.72 -7.48 -6.13
N ASN A 259 -5.38 -8.23 -5.22
CA ASN A 259 -6.77 -7.98 -4.76
C ASN A 259 -7.07 -6.49 -4.54
N TYR A 260 -6.20 -5.82 -3.78
CA TYR A 260 -6.33 -4.41 -3.41
C TYR A 260 -6.47 -3.41 -4.59
N PHE A 261 -6.27 -3.87 -5.82
CA PHE A 261 -6.36 -3.10 -7.06
C PHE A 261 -7.26 -3.77 -8.13
N ASP A 262 -7.91 -4.90 -7.82
CA ASP A 262 -8.88 -5.57 -8.69
C ASP A 262 -10.32 -5.40 -8.18
N VAL A 263 -11.23 -5.14 -9.12
CA VAL A 263 -12.66 -4.96 -8.85
C VAL A 263 -13.43 -6.28 -8.72
N ASP A 264 -12.78 -7.43 -8.97
CA ASP A 264 -13.33 -8.78 -9.07
C ASP A 264 -12.49 -9.84 -8.29
N ASP A 265 -11.71 -9.43 -7.27
CA ASP A 265 -10.87 -10.17 -6.26
C ASP A 265 -10.47 -11.65 -6.48
N ASP A 266 -11.42 -12.53 -6.79
CA ASP A 266 -11.27 -13.98 -6.95
C ASP A 266 -11.50 -14.47 -8.38
N ASN A 267 -11.72 -13.54 -9.32
CA ASN A 267 -11.95 -13.76 -10.76
C ASN A 267 -13.23 -14.58 -11.02
N ASP A 268 -14.23 -14.38 -10.17
CA ASP A 268 -15.57 -14.97 -10.23
C ASP A 268 -16.36 -14.52 -11.47
N ARG A 269 -16.17 -13.24 -11.87
CA ARG A 269 -16.98 -12.40 -12.77
C ARG A 269 -18.19 -11.72 -12.12
N VAL A 270 -18.16 -11.52 -10.81
CA VAL A 270 -19.19 -10.81 -10.04
C VAL A 270 -18.54 -9.85 -9.04
N LEU A 271 -17.98 -8.76 -9.57
CA LEU A 271 -17.38 -7.62 -8.87
C LEU A 271 -17.69 -7.54 -7.36
N THR A 272 -16.67 -7.60 -6.50
CA THR A 272 -16.78 -7.72 -5.03
C THR A 272 -17.85 -6.81 -4.41
N LYS A 273 -17.88 -5.55 -4.85
CA LYS A 273 -18.89 -4.55 -4.49
C LYS A 273 -20.34 -5.06 -4.56
N ASN A 274 -20.67 -6.00 -5.42
CA ASN A 274 -22.01 -6.58 -5.57
C ASN A 274 -22.24 -7.78 -4.64
N GLU A 275 -21.20 -8.52 -4.30
CA GLU A 275 -21.25 -9.67 -3.41
C GLU A 275 -21.35 -9.28 -1.94
N ILE A 276 -20.64 -8.21 -1.57
CA ILE A 276 -20.70 -7.61 -0.24
C ILE A 276 -22.03 -6.87 -0.01
N LYS A 277 -22.95 -6.85 -0.98
CA LYS A 277 -24.30 -6.25 -0.84
C LYS A 277 -25.35 -7.29 -0.46
N TYR A 278 -26.28 -6.87 0.40
CA TYR A 278 -27.51 -7.59 0.70
C TYR A 278 -28.73 -6.68 0.58
N SER A 279 -29.91 -7.30 0.49
CA SER A 279 -31.19 -6.60 0.57
C SER A 279 -31.87 -6.85 1.91
N TYR A 280 -32.64 -5.88 2.37
CA TYR A 280 -33.50 -5.96 3.55
C TYR A 280 -34.82 -5.21 3.29
N MET A 281 -35.83 -5.46 4.13
CA MET A 281 -37.15 -4.83 4.04
C MET A 281 -37.31 -3.72 5.09
N ASP A 282 -37.36 -2.47 4.65
CA ASP A 282 -37.77 -1.34 5.48
C ASP A 282 -39.30 -1.18 5.41
N GLY A 283 -39.99 -1.91 6.29
CA GLY A 283 -41.44 -2.08 6.25
C GLY A 283 -41.90 -2.82 4.99
N VAL A 284 -42.28 -2.08 3.96
CA VAL A 284 -42.69 -2.60 2.64
C VAL A 284 -41.73 -2.20 1.51
N VAL A 285 -40.66 -1.48 1.80
CA VAL A 285 -39.68 -1.01 0.81
C VAL A 285 -38.43 -1.88 0.88
N LYS A 286 -38.14 -2.64 -0.19
CA LYS A 286 -36.87 -3.35 -0.33
C LYS A 286 -35.74 -2.34 -0.54
N LYS A 287 -34.71 -2.43 0.28
CA LYS A 287 -33.50 -1.58 0.25
C LYS A 287 -32.26 -2.45 0.20
N THR A 288 -31.14 -1.87 -0.23
CA THR A 288 -29.83 -2.54 -0.34
C THR A 288 -28.83 -1.88 0.60
N ARG A 289 -27.94 -2.66 1.21
CA ARG A 289 -26.80 -2.20 2.03
C ARG A 289 -25.58 -3.08 1.75
N GLN A 290 -24.38 -2.57 2.00
CA GLN A 290 -23.17 -3.39 2.08
C GLN A 290 -23.03 -3.98 3.49
N TYR A 291 -22.51 -5.21 3.61
CA TYR A 291 -22.04 -5.75 4.89
C TYR A 291 -20.72 -5.04 5.28
N PRO A 292 -20.51 -4.70 6.56
CA PRO A 292 -19.17 -4.36 7.07
C PRO A 292 -18.23 -5.57 6.99
N PHE A 293 -16.91 -5.37 6.97
CA PHE A 293 -15.94 -6.48 6.82
C PHE A 293 -16.05 -7.58 7.91
N ASN A 294 -16.44 -7.21 9.14
CA ASN A 294 -16.54 -8.14 10.29
C ASN A 294 -17.88 -8.18 11.03
N GLY A 295 -18.78 -7.20 10.82
CA GLY A 295 -19.95 -7.01 11.68
C GLY A 295 -19.68 -6.13 12.89
N ALA A 296 -20.74 -5.66 13.55
CA ALA A 296 -20.68 -4.98 14.83
C ALA A 296 -20.67 -6.00 15.99
N ALA A 297 -20.15 -5.59 17.15
CA ALA A 297 -20.11 -6.45 18.35
C ALA A 297 -21.48 -6.73 18.97
N THR A 298 -22.50 -5.93 18.64
CA THR A 298 -23.89 -6.04 19.14
C THR A 298 -24.87 -5.57 18.08
N ASP A 299 -26.00 -6.26 17.96
CA ASP A 299 -27.13 -5.86 17.12
C ASP A 299 -27.92 -4.69 17.73
N ASN A 300 -28.47 -3.80 16.91
CA ASN A 300 -29.42 -2.77 17.34
C ASN A 300 -30.86 -3.21 17.04
N PRO A 301 -31.68 -3.58 18.05
CA PRO A 301 -33.07 -4.01 17.82
C PRO A 301 -34.01 -2.88 17.34
N SER A 302 -33.48 -1.67 17.08
CA SER A 302 -34.19 -0.55 16.46
C SER A 302 -34.09 -0.52 14.93
N THR A 303 -33.22 -1.34 14.31
CA THR A 303 -32.99 -1.38 12.86
C THR A 303 -33.61 -2.62 12.19
N PRO A 304 -34.00 -2.54 10.91
CA PRO A 304 -34.61 -3.65 10.16
C PRO A 304 -33.58 -4.63 9.56
N TRP A 305 -32.35 -4.62 10.06
CA TRP A 305 -31.23 -5.49 9.66
C TRP A 305 -30.44 -5.88 10.92
N ASP A 306 -29.63 -6.93 10.79
CA ASP A 306 -28.74 -7.45 11.81
C ASP A 306 -27.33 -6.87 11.60
N GLU A 307 -26.86 -5.99 12.50
CA GLU A 307 -25.52 -5.39 12.36
C GLU A 307 -24.36 -6.33 12.67
N THR A 308 -24.61 -7.47 13.33
CA THR A 308 -23.53 -8.43 13.66
C THR A 308 -23.02 -9.17 12.43
N ARG A 309 -23.72 -9.08 11.29
CA ARG A 309 -23.33 -9.72 10.04
C ARG A 309 -22.20 -8.98 9.34
N GLY A 310 -21.00 -9.57 9.35
CA GLY A 310 -19.95 -9.22 8.42
C GLY A 310 -20.19 -9.78 7.02
N ILE A 311 -19.34 -9.40 6.06
CA ILE A 311 -19.32 -9.98 4.70
C ILE A 311 -19.32 -11.51 4.80
N PRO A 312 -20.28 -12.24 4.20
CA PRO A 312 -20.40 -13.69 4.39
C PRO A 312 -19.34 -14.49 3.64
N ARG A 313 -19.25 -15.79 3.96
CA ARG A 313 -18.65 -16.84 3.11
C ARG A 313 -19.66 -17.42 2.09
N ALA A 314 -19.28 -18.44 1.33
CA ALA A 314 -20.24 -19.36 0.69
C ALA A 314 -21.17 -19.97 1.75
N PHE A 315 -22.50 -19.82 1.61
CA PHE A 315 -23.44 -20.23 2.66
C PHE A 315 -23.42 -21.75 2.92
N THR A 316 -23.45 -22.15 4.20
CA THR A 316 -23.16 -23.53 4.64
C THR A 316 -24.38 -24.33 5.12
N GLY A 317 -25.56 -23.70 5.21
CA GLY A 317 -26.79 -24.34 5.69
C GLY A 317 -27.47 -25.27 4.66
N PRO A 318 -28.60 -25.89 5.04
CA PRO A 318 -29.33 -26.81 4.18
C PRO A 318 -29.77 -26.17 2.85
N LEU A 319 -29.83 -26.99 1.80
CA LEU A 319 -30.35 -26.58 0.50
C LEU A 319 -31.86 -26.31 0.57
N MET A 320 -32.26 -25.10 0.20
CA MET A 320 -33.63 -24.61 0.18
C MET A 320 -34.08 -24.31 -1.26
N PRO A 321 -35.37 -24.51 -1.61
CA PRO A 321 -35.89 -24.21 -2.94
C PRO A 321 -36.16 -22.71 -3.10
N VAL A 322 -35.54 -22.09 -4.11
CA VAL A 322 -35.58 -20.64 -4.36
C VAL A 322 -36.05 -20.36 -5.78
N ILE A 323 -37.08 -19.52 -5.92
CA ILE A 323 -37.64 -19.09 -7.21
C ILE A 323 -37.04 -17.74 -7.56
N ILE A 324 -36.33 -17.65 -8.69
CA ILE A 324 -35.65 -16.43 -9.14
C ILE A 324 -36.31 -15.95 -10.44
N PRO A 325 -37.01 -14.81 -10.43
CA PRO A 325 -37.67 -14.28 -11.62
C PRO A 325 -36.68 -14.07 -12.78
N PRO A 326 -37.05 -14.41 -14.03
CA PRO A 326 -38.38 -14.85 -14.48
C PRO A 326 -38.62 -16.37 -14.39
N SER A 327 -37.71 -17.16 -13.81
CA SER A 327 -37.93 -18.62 -13.64
C SER A 327 -39.11 -18.89 -12.70
N THR A 328 -39.92 -19.89 -13.05
CA THR A 328 -40.93 -20.50 -12.17
C THR A 328 -40.47 -21.85 -11.60
N THR A 329 -39.35 -22.39 -12.09
CA THR A 329 -38.72 -23.60 -11.53
C THR A 329 -37.80 -23.20 -10.39
N PRO A 330 -37.97 -23.73 -9.17
CA PRO A 330 -37.05 -23.47 -8.07
C PRO A 330 -35.67 -24.08 -8.35
N ILE A 331 -34.61 -23.34 -8.00
CA ILE A 331 -33.26 -23.89 -7.86
C ILE A 331 -32.97 -24.17 -6.39
N MET A 332 -32.06 -25.10 -6.09
CA MET A 332 -31.69 -25.44 -4.72
C MET A 332 -30.44 -24.66 -4.32
N LEU A 333 -30.55 -23.77 -3.32
CA LEU A 333 -29.45 -22.93 -2.82
C LEU A 333 -29.26 -23.16 -1.31
N PRO A 334 -28.02 -23.17 -0.79
CA PRO A 334 -27.79 -23.27 0.65
C PRO A 334 -28.32 -22.03 1.38
N SER A 335 -29.02 -22.23 2.50
CA SER A 335 -29.40 -21.15 3.40
C SER A 335 -28.23 -20.66 4.26
N PRO A 336 -28.20 -19.40 4.71
CA PRO A 336 -27.11 -18.88 5.53
C PRO A 336 -27.18 -19.45 6.96
N GLY A 337 -26.03 -19.83 7.50
CA GLY A 337 -25.83 -20.09 8.93
C GLY A 337 -25.28 -18.85 9.67
N PRO A 338 -25.49 -18.69 10.99
CA PRO A 338 -24.95 -17.55 11.74
C PRO A 338 -23.42 -17.42 11.64
N GLY A 339 -22.71 -18.55 11.62
CA GLY A 339 -21.25 -18.60 11.45
C GLY A 339 -20.77 -18.19 10.05
N ASP A 340 -21.67 -18.11 9.06
CA ASP A 340 -21.31 -17.67 7.72
C ASP A 340 -20.97 -16.17 7.67
N PHE A 341 -21.52 -15.37 8.61
CA PHE A 341 -21.27 -13.93 8.72
C PHE A 341 -20.32 -13.54 9.87
N THR A 342 -20.23 -14.37 10.92
CA THR A 342 -19.66 -13.98 12.23
C THR A 342 -18.36 -14.70 12.62
N ASP A 343 -18.02 -15.82 11.99
CA ASP A 343 -16.74 -16.49 12.24
C ASP A 343 -15.58 -15.59 11.77
N PRO A 344 -14.59 -15.25 12.63
CA PRO A 344 -13.43 -14.47 12.22
C PRO A 344 -12.57 -15.20 11.17
N ASN A 345 -12.56 -16.54 11.19
CA ASN A 345 -11.75 -17.39 10.34
C ASN A 345 -12.49 -17.84 9.06
N ARG A 346 -13.42 -17.01 8.57
CA ARG A 346 -14.14 -17.27 7.32
C ARG A 346 -13.36 -16.73 6.12
N LEU A 347 -13.20 -17.57 5.10
CA LEU A 347 -12.94 -17.09 3.74
C LEU A 347 -14.17 -16.28 3.32
N ARG A 348 -14.00 -14.99 3.02
CA ARG A 348 -15.11 -14.13 2.58
C ARG A 348 -15.47 -14.49 1.15
N ARG A 349 -16.71 -14.19 0.76
CA ARG A 349 -17.29 -14.60 -0.51
C ARG A 349 -16.43 -14.19 -1.71
N HIS A 350 -15.97 -12.95 -1.74
CA HIS A 350 -15.10 -12.39 -2.76
C HIS A 350 -13.66 -12.94 -2.76
N LEU A 351 -13.36 -13.91 -1.91
CA LEU A 351 -12.08 -14.63 -1.88
C LEU A 351 -12.30 -16.13 -2.22
N ASP A 352 -13.46 -16.50 -2.76
CA ASP A 352 -13.90 -17.87 -3.03
C ASP A 352 -14.73 -17.92 -4.33
N PRO A 353 -14.11 -18.18 -5.50
CA PRO A 353 -14.77 -18.08 -6.80
C PRO A 353 -15.75 -19.24 -7.09
N ASN A 354 -16.09 -20.01 -6.05
CA ASN A 354 -17.16 -21.01 -6.00
C ASN A 354 -18.43 -20.45 -5.32
N ALA A 355 -18.34 -19.30 -4.62
CA ALA A 355 -19.37 -18.73 -3.76
C ALA A 355 -20.44 -17.89 -4.50
N LYS A 356 -20.46 -18.04 -5.83
CA LYS A 356 -21.22 -17.33 -6.87
C LYS A 356 -22.68 -17.01 -6.56
N PRO A 357 -23.20 -15.87 -7.05
CA PRO A 357 -24.63 -15.63 -7.06
C PRO A 357 -25.35 -16.62 -7.99
N PRO A 358 -26.64 -16.90 -7.77
CA PRO A 358 -27.54 -16.18 -6.85
C PRO A 358 -27.41 -16.59 -5.38
N PHE A 359 -27.32 -15.60 -4.49
CA PHE A 359 -27.31 -15.81 -3.04
C PHE A 359 -28.73 -15.92 -2.50
N TYR A 360 -29.00 -16.94 -1.70
CA TYR A 360 -30.23 -17.02 -0.91
C TYR A 360 -29.97 -16.54 0.52
N ASP A 361 -30.31 -15.29 0.83
CA ASP A 361 -30.46 -14.84 2.22
C ASP A 361 -31.97 -14.83 2.56
N GLN A 362 -32.33 -15.33 3.75
CA GLN A 362 -33.73 -15.58 4.14
C GLN A 362 -34.54 -14.29 4.43
N TYR A 363 -33.91 -13.13 4.30
CA TYR A 363 -34.46 -11.80 4.56
C TYR A 363 -34.64 -10.95 3.28
N GLN A 364 -34.50 -11.55 2.09
CA GLN A 364 -34.67 -10.92 0.77
C GLN A 364 -36.13 -10.76 0.32
#